data_AF-A0A382ILZ9-F1
#
_entry.id   AF-A0A382ILZ9-F1
#
_cell.length_a   1.000
_cell.length_b   1.000
_cell.length_c   1.000
_cell.angle_alpha   90.00
_cell.angle_beta   90.00
_cell.angle_gamma   90.00
#
_symmetry.space_group_name_H-M   'P 1'
#
loop_
_entity.id
_entity.type
_entity.pdbx_description
1 polymer ?
#
loop_
_entity_poly.entity_id
_entity_poly.type
_entity_poly.pdbx_seq_one_letter_code
_entity_poly.pdbx_strand_id
1 'polypeptide(L)'
;MKRISGIFIILAAILTGDSLDTDVNHVIVDHKGNSIVAIIDSIDLDAIYYKLKDQMDPHTIDIDKAYFIYNDFDRIYHYDWSYYENIRRINNRTGKIITIHNDTVAFKNIEFTGNQIFPEILVAGTNDTSFYMPMLSIYKIQTDFSILHYAAERGFWYSF
;
A
#
# COMPACT_ATOMS: atom_id res chain seq x y z
N MET A 1 -8.21 60.43 -44.64
CA MET A 1 -7.26 59.87 -43.66
C MET A 1 -8.01 58.99 -42.67
N LYS A 2 -7.40 57.88 -42.29
CA LYS A 2 -7.99 56.61 -41.85
C LYS A 2 -8.81 56.71 -40.55
N ARG A 3 -10.05 56.21 -40.55
CA ARG A 3 -10.77 55.82 -39.33
C ARG A 3 -10.35 54.41 -38.96
N ILE A 4 -9.53 54.27 -37.91
CA ILE A 4 -9.19 52.96 -37.35
C ILE A 4 -10.19 52.73 -36.22
N SER A 5 -11.29 52.01 -36.53
CA SER A 5 -12.16 51.46 -35.50
C SER A 5 -11.39 50.36 -34.77
N GLY A 6 -10.87 50.68 -33.59
CA GLY A 6 -10.30 49.69 -32.67
C GLY A 6 -11.43 48.97 -31.96
N ILE A 7 -11.70 47.73 -32.34
CA ILE A 7 -12.55 46.83 -31.58
C ILE A 7 -11.70 46.32 -30.39
N PHE A 8 -12.01 46.77 -29.18
CA PHE A 8 -11.45 46.19 -27.95
C PHE A 8 -12.35 45.04 -27.51
N ILE A 9 -11.94 43.80 -27.78
CA ILE A 9 -12.56 42.61 -27.18
C ILE A 9 -11.79 42.33 -25.88
N ILE A 10 -12.38 42.67 -24.74
CA ILE A 10 -11.92 42.16 -23.45
C ILE A 10 -12.60 40.80 -23.27
N LEU A 11 -11.86 39.73 -23.53
CA LEU A 11 -12.28 38.37 -23.20
C LEU A 11 -12.07 38.17 -21.69
N ALA A 12 -13.04 38.55 -20.88
CA ALA A 12 -13.07 38.16 -19.47
C ALA A 12 -13.47 36.67 -19.39
N ALA A 13 -12.52 35.78 -19.64
CA ALA A 13 -12.66 34.39 -19.24
C ALA A 13 -12.58 34.36 -17.72
N ILE A 14 -13.74 34.40 -17.06
CA ILE A 14 -13.85 34.04 -15.64
C ILE A 14 -13.49 32.56 -15.60
N LEU A 15 -12.23 32.28 -15.24
CA LEU A 15 -11.80 30.95 -14.84
C LEU A 15 -12.52 30.63 -13.53
N THR A 16 -13.75 30.12 -13.61
CA THR A 16 -14.24 29.21 -12.58
C THR A 16 -13.42 27.94 -12.75
N GLY A 17 -12.21 27.95 -12.19
CA GLY A 17 -11.52 26.71 -11.92
C GLY A 17 -12.37 25.98 -10.91
N ASP A 18 -13.21 25.05 -11.38
CA ASP A 18 -13.63 23.96 -10.52
C ASP A 18 -12.31 23.35 -10.02
N SER A 19 -12.00 23.56 -8.74
CA SER A 19 -10.95 22.82 -8.09
C SER A 19 -11.43 21.37 -8.05
N LEU A 20 -11.20 20.64 -9.13
CA LEU A 20 -11.25 19.20 -9.10
C LEU A 20 -10.36 18.81 -7.92
N ASP A 21 -10.95 18.13 -6.94
CA ASP A 21 -10.24 17.53 -5.82
C ASP A 21 -9.31 16.46 -6.42
N THR A 22 -8.15 16.90 -6.87
CA THR A 22 -7.09 16.05 -7.45
C THR A 22 -6.21 15.46 -6.36
N ASP A 23 -6.52 15.72 -5.09
CA ASP A 23 -5.71 15.26 -3.98
C ASP A 23 -5.84 13.74 -3.86
N VAL A 24 -4.69 13.08 -3.85
CA VAL A 24 -4.59 11.63 -3.75
C VAL A 24 -4.58 11.26 -2.28
N ASN A 25 -5.54 10.43 -1.85
CA ASN A 25 -5.50 9.93 -0.48
C ASN A 25 -4.46 8.82 -0.38
N HIS A 26 -3.85 8.77 0.80
CA HIS A 26 -2.88 7.78 1.21
C HIS A 26 -3.42 7.09 2.46
N VAL A 27 -3.09 5.82 2.60
CA VAL A 27 -3.41 5.02 3.76
C VAL A 27 -2.10 4.62 4.41
N ILE A 28 -1.90 5.09 5.64
CA ILE A 28 -0.77 4.72 6.49
C ILE A 28 -1.24 3.59 7.39
N VAL A 29 -0.62 2.42 7.29
CA VAL A 29 -0.97 1.25 8.10
C VAL A 29 0.11 1.02 9.15
N ASP A 30 -0.27 0.83 10.41
CA ASP A 30 0.66 0.54 11.50
C ASP A 30 0.91 -0.97 11.68
N HIS A 31 1.86 -1.32 12.56
CA HIS A 31 2.21 -2.72 12.87
C HIS A 31 1.10 -3.55 13.52
N LYS A 32 0.01 -2.91 13.96
CA LYS A 32 -1.16 -3.56 14.57
C LYS A 32 -2.31 -3.69 13.55
N GLY A 33 -2.15 -3.17 12.33
CA GLY A 33 -3.18 -3.15 11.31
C GLY A 33 -4.19 -2.00 11.47
N ASN A 34 -3.91 -1.01 12.32
CA ASN A 34 -4.70 0.22 12.32
C ASN A 34 -4.29 1.06 11.11
N SER A 35 -5.25 1.79 10.54
CA SER A 35 -5.01 2.62 9.37
C SER A 35 -5.42 4.08 9.61
N ILE A 36 -4.67 4.99 9.00
CA ILE A 36 -4.97 6.41 8.93
C ILE A 36 -5.10 6.79 7.46
N VAL A 37 -6.23 7.37 7.07
CA VAL A 37 -6.44 7.93 5.73
C VAL A 37 -6.09 9.41 5.76
N ALA A 38 -5.13 9.81 4.93
CA ALA A 38 -4.55 11.15 4.95
C ALA A 38 -4.01 11.58 3.59
N ILE A 39 -3.74 12.87 3.43
CA ILE A 39 -2.95 13.40 2.33
C ILE A 39 -1.51 13.52 2.83
N ILE A 40 -0.58 12.73 2.26
CA ILE A 40 0.83 12.80 2.60
C ILE A 40 1.48 13.93 1.79
N ASP A 41 2.13 14.86 2.49
CA ASP A 41 2.86 15.97 1.89
C ASP A 41 4.29 15.53 1.55
N SER A 42 4.98 14.88 2.50
CA SER A 42 6.32 14.35 2.30
C SER A 42 6.65 13.18 3.24
N ILE A 43 7.61 12.35 2.80
CA ILE A 43 8.19 11.27 3.58
C ILE A 43 9.70 11.51 3.62
N ASP A 44 10.24 11.66 4.81
CA ASP A 44 11.67 11.77 5.09
C ASP A 44 12.20 10.43 5.64
N LEU A 45 13.50 10.33 5.90
CA LEU A 45 14.15 9.14 6.44
C LEU A 45 13.62 8.73 7.82
N ASP A 46 13.15 9.69 8.63
CA ASP A 46 12.71 9.45 10.01
C ASP A 46 11.22 9.70 10.21
N ALA A 47 10.55 10.43 9.32
CA ALA A 47 9.21 10.96 9.57
C ALA A 47 8.33 11.06 8.33
N ILE A 48 7.03 10.90 8.54
CA ILE A 48 5.97 11.08 7.55
C ILE A 48 5.17 12.32 7.94
N TYR A 49 5.08 13.28 7.02
CA TYR A 49 4.31 14.52 7.18
C TYR A 49 3.01 14.43 6.40
N TYR A 50 1.88 14.60 7.08
CA TYR A 50 0.56 14.41 6.48
C TYR A 50 -0.49 15.36 7.04
N LYS A 51 -1.62 15.45 6.33
CA LYS A 51 -2.82 16.17 6.77
C LYS A 51 -4.02 15.24 6.68
N LEU A 52 -4.91 15.31 7.66
CA LEU A 52 -6.19 14.64 7.57
C LEU A 52 -7.10 15.45 6.65
N LYS A 53 -7.91 14.78 5.80
CA LYS A 53 -8.70 15.45 4.75
C LYS A 53 -9.58 16.59 5.28
N ASP A 54 -10.10 16.42 6.49
CA ASP A 54 -10.99 17.39 7.15
C ASP A 54 -10.27 18.34 8.13
N GLN A 55 -8.93 18.28 8.20
CA GLN A 55 -8.14 19.10 9.12
C GLN A 55 -7.00 19.82 8.38
N MET A 56 -6.89 21.12 8.62
CA MET A 56 -5.76 21.89 8.08
C MET A 56 -4.46 21.67 8.85
N ASP A 57 -4.54 21.14 10.07
CA ASP A 57 -3.38 21.00 10.94
C ASP A 57 -2.42 19.93 10.40
N PRO A 58 -1.12 20.26 10.27
CA PRO A 58 -0.12 19.28 9.87
C PRO A 58 0.13 18.29 11.01
N HIS A 59 0.25 17.02 10.65
CA HIS A 59 0.58 15.93 11.54
C HIS A 59 1.90 15.29 11.13
N THR A 60 2.57 14.67 12.10
CA THR A 60 3.82 13.96 11.89
C THR A 60 3.79 12.63 12.64
N ILE A 61 4.31 11.58 12.01
CA ILE A 61 4.53 10.29 12.64
C ILE A 61 5.92 9.76 12.25
N ASP A 62 6.61 9.12 13.19
CA ASP A 62 7.88 8.44 12.90
C ASP A 62 7.66 7.36 11.84
N ILE A 63 8.57 7.26 10.88
CA ILE A 63 8.44 6.31 9.77
C ILE A 63 8.41 4.86 10.26
N ASP A 64 9.16 4.53 11.32
CA ASP A 64 9.23 3.20 11.92
C ASP A 64 7.89 2.71 12.47
N LYS A 65 6.93 3.62 12.72
CA LYS A 65 5.58 3.27 13.15
C LYS A 65 4.68 2.86 11.99
N ALA A 66 5.00 3.26 10.76
CA ALA A 66 4.30 2.84 9.57
C ALA A 66 4.82 1.47 9.10
N TYR A 67 3.94 0.48 9.05
CA TYR A 67 4.25 -0.85 8.54
C TYR A 67 4.28 -0.86 7.01
N PHE A 68 3.33 -0.19 6.36
CA PHE A 68 3.39 0.15 4.93
C PHE A 68 2.44 1.32 4.62
N ILE A 69 2.66 1.96 3.47
CA ILE A 69 1.87 3.09 2.98
C ILE A 69 1.48 2.84 1.54
N TYR A 70 0.21 3.00 1.23
CA TYR A 70 -0.30 2.95 -0.14
C TYR A 70 -1.26 4.10 -0.44
N ASN A 71 -1.66 4.27 -1.69
CA ASN A 71 -2.59 5.32 -2.11
C ASN A 71 -3.86 4.79 -2.79
N ASP A 72 -4.76 5.69 -3.16
CA ASP A 72 -6.01 5.38 -3.89
C ASP A 72 -5.82 4.65 -5.24
N PHE A 73 -4.60 4.64 -5.77
CA PHE A 73 -4.24 3.91 -6.99
C PHE A 73 -3.55 2.57 -6.71
N ASP A 74 -3.68 2.07 -5.48
CA ASP A 74 -3.07 0.82 -5.01
C ASP A 74 -1.54 0.79 -5.09
N ARG A 75 -0.88 1.96 -5.13
CA ARG A 75 0.58 2.05 -5.21
C ARG A 75 1.21 2.11 -3.84
N ILE A 76 2.24 1.31 -3.60
CA ILE A 76 2.98 1.29 -2.35
C ILE A 76 4.14 2.29 -2.41
N TYR A 77 4.23 3.17 -1.41
CA TYR A 77 5.28 4.19 -1.31
C TYR A 77 6.32 3.85 -0.25
N HIS A 78 5.91 3.09 0.77
CA HIS A 78 6.76 2.72 1.88
C HIS A 78 6.34 1.35 2.41
N TYR A 79 7.33 0.59 2.87
CA TYR A 79 7.13 -0.59 3.69
C TYR A 79 8.31 -0.69 4.67
N ASP A 80 8.02 -1.16 5.87
CA ASP A 80 9.04 -1.37 6.90
C ASP A 80 9.86 -2.65 6.63
N TRP A 81 11.03 -2.77 7.26
CA TRP A 81 11.85 -3.97 7.24
C TRP A 81 11.08 -5.22 7.71
N SER A 82 10.25 -5.09 8.74
CA SER A 82 9.45 -6.20 9.25
C SER A 82 8.47 -6.73 8.19
N TYR A 83 7.90 -5.84 7.38
CA TYR A 83 7.03 -6.20 6.26
C TYR A 83 7.78 -7.03 5.23
N TYR A 84 8.96 -6.56 4.82
CA TYR A 84 9.81 -7.28 3.87
C TYR A 84 10.21 -8.67 4.39
N GLU A 85 10.60 -8.76 5.66
CA GLU A 85 10.93 -10.03 6.31
C GLU A 85 9.75 -10.99 6.37
N ASN A 86 8.55 -10.49 6.65
CA ASN A 86 7.34 -11.29 6.70
C ASN A 86 6.99 -11.86 5.32
N ILE A 87 7.03 -11.04 4.26
CA ILE A 87 6.84 -11.50 2.89
C ILE A 87 7.88 -12.57 2.53
N ARG A 88 9.16 -12.31 2.82
CA ARG A 88 10.24 -13.27 2.54
C ARG A 88 10.02 -14.60 3.24
N ARG A 89 9.50 -14.58 4.47
CA ARG A 89 9.18 -15.79 5.24
C ARG A 89 7.96 -16.52 4.68
N ILE A 90 6.95 -15.80 4.19
CA ILE A 90 5.70 -16.37 3.67
C ILE A 90 5.88 -16.96 2.27
N ASN A 91 6.76 -16.39 1.45
CA ASN A 91 7.08 -16.91 0.11
C ASN A 91 7.44 -18.40 0.17
N ASN A 92 6.97 -19.19 -0.79
CA ASN A 92 7.24 -20.63 -0.88
C ASN A 92 6.68 -21.46 0.27
N ARG A 93 5.61 -20.99 0.94
CA ARG A 93 4.88 -21.75 1.96
C ARG A 93 3.50 -22.17 1.47
N THR A 94 2.95 -23.17 2.15
CA THR A 94 1.54 -23.54 2.09
C THR A 94 0.75 -22.78 3.15
N GLY A 95 -0.54 -22.60 2.89
CA GLY A 95 -1.43 -21.98 3.88
C GLY A 95 -2.76 -21.54 3.28
N LYS A 96 -3.36 -20.53 3.88
CA LYS A 96 -4.59 -19.90 3.41
C LYS A 96 -4.55 -18.37 3.49
N ILE A 97 -5.08 -17.74 2.46
CA ILE A 97 -5.33 -16.31 2.37
C ILE A 97 -6.75 -16.06 2.85
N ILE A 98 -6.95 -15.04 3.66
CA ILE A 98 -8.24 -14.46 4.02
C ILE A 98 -8.31 -13.09 3.35
N THR A 99 -9.30 -12.86 2.50
CA THR A 99 -9.49 -11.58 1.81
C THR A 99 -10.20 -10.57 2.70
N ILE A 100 -10.21 -9.29 2.30
CA ILE A 100 -11.00 -8.24 2.96
C ILE A 100 -12.52 -8.53 2.95
N HIS A 101 -12.98 -9.34 2.00
CA HIS A 101 -14.37 -9.81 1.92
C HIS A 101 -14.61 -11.07 2.77
N ASN A 102 -13.61 -11.49 3.55
CA ASN A 102 -13.63 -12.66 4.41
C ASN A 102 -13.75 -13.99 3.65
N ASP A 103 -13.40 -14.00 2.36
CA ASP A 103 -13.24 -15.23 1.57
C ASP A 103 -11.93 -15.90 1.94
N THR A 104 -11.91 -17.24 1.90
CA THR A 104 -10.72 -18.02 2.20
C THR A 104 -10.23 -18.76 0.97
N VAL A 105 -8.94 -18.59 0.64
CA VAL A 105 -8.28 -19.27 -0.48
C VAL A 105 -7.12 -20.10 0.06
N ALA A 106 -7.19 -21.42 -0.10
CA ALA A 106 -6.06 -22.31 0.22
C ALA A 106 -5.01 -22.30 -0.90
N PHE A 107 -3.73 -22.31 -0.54
CA PHE A 107 -2.62 -22.26 -1.48
C PHE A 107 -1.51 -23.24 -1.11
N LYS A 108 -0.84 -23.78 -2.13
CA LYS A 108 0.40 -24.57 -2.03
C LYS A 108 1.64 -23.68 -2.05
N ASN A 109 1.58 -22.58 -2.79
CA ASN A 109 2.64 -21.59 -2.87
C ASN A 109 2.05 -20.19 -3.04
N ILE A 110 2.74 -19.18 -2.55
CA ILE A 110 2.50 -17.77 -2.77
C ILE A 110 3.83 -17.09 -3.08
N GLU A 111 3.80 -16.19 -4.06
CA GLU A 111 4.93 -15.33 -4.42
C GLU A 111 4.45 -13.89 -4.53
N PHE A 112 5.10 -12.98 -3.80
CA PHE A 112 4.81 -11.56 -3.89
C PHE A 112 5.61 -10.93 -5.03
N THR A 113 4.92 -10.26 -5.95
CA THR A 113 5.60 -9.46 -6.96
C THR A 113 6.19 -8.24 -6.26
N GLY A 114 7.50 -7.99 -6.42
CA GLY A 114 8.17 -6.82 -5.82
C GLY A 114 7.76 -5.47 -6.44
N ASN A 115 6.64 -5.44 -7.17
CA ASN A 115 6.16 -4.28 -7.89
C ASN A 115 5.36 -3.37 -6.96
N GLN A 116 5.83 -2.14 -6.78
CA GLN A 116 5.14 -1.13 -5.97
C GLN A 116 4.00 -0.44 -6.72
N ILE A 117 3.98 -0.44 -8.05
CA ILE A 117 2.97 0.24 -8.86
C ILE A 117 1.70 -0.60 -8.97
N PHE A 118 1.87 -1.92 -9.11
CA PHE A 118 0.79 -2.90 -9.12
C PHE A 118 1.21 -4.05 -8.21
N PRO A 119 1.01 -3.91 -6.89
CA PRO A 119 1.38 -4.93 -5.93
C PRO A 119 0.44 -6.12 -6.08
N GLU A 120 0.92 -7.15 -6.75
CA GLU A 120 0.20 -8.39 -6.99
C GLU A 120 0.91 -9.57 -6.34
N ILE A 121 0.16 -10.61 -6.04
CA ILE A 121 0.69 -11.89 -5.61
C ILE A 121 0.31 -12.96 -6.62
N LEU A 122 1.25 -13.88 -6.87
CA LEU A 122 0.98 -15.12 -7.59
C LEU A 122 0.60 -16.19 -6.57
N VAL A 123 -0.61 -16.72 -6.67
CA VAL A 123 -1.12 -17.78 -5.80
C VAL A 123 -1.17 -19.08 -6.59
N ALA A 124 -0.43 -20.09 -6.13
CA ALA A 124 -0.57 -21.45 -6.62
C ALA A 124 -1.58 -22.19 -5.74
N GLY A 125 -2.77 -22.43 -6.29
CA GLY A 125 -3.86 -23.13 -5.61
C GLY A 125 -3.56 -24.62 -5.38
N THR A 126 -4.39 -25.26 -4.56
CA THR A 126 -4.26 -26.69 -4.28
C THR A 126 -4.56 -27.59 -5.49
N ASN A 127 -5.29 -27.07 -6.46
CA ASN A 127 -5.73 -27.79 -7.66
C ASN A 127 -4.76 -27.63 -8.84
N ASP A 128 -3.51 -27.22 -8.57
CA ASP A 128 -2.45 -26.96 -9.56
C ASP A 128 -2.78 -25.84 -10.56
N THR A 129 -3.79 -25.03 -10.26
CA THR A 129 -4.08 -23.77 -10.94
C THR A 129 -3.34 -22.64 -10.24
N SER A 130 -2.79 -21.71 -11.01
CA SER A 130 -2.17 -20.49 -10.49
C SER A 130 -2.90 -19.25 -11.00
N PHE A 131 -3.01 -18.23 -10.18
CA PHE A 131 -3.66 -16.98 -10.55
C PHE A 131 -3.03 -15.79 -9.82
N TYR A 132 -3.17 -14.61 -10.41
CA TYR A 132 -2.74 -13.35 -9.79
C TYR A 132 -3.88 -12.76 -8.96
N MET A 133 -3.54 -12.16 -7.83
CA MET A 133 -4.47 -11.45 -6.95
C MET A 133 -3.83 -10.13 -6.48
N PRO A 134 -4.58 -9.03 -6.37
CA PRO A 134 -4.09 -7.79 -5.79
C PRO A 134 -3.68 -8.01 -4.33
N MET A 135 -2.48 -7.60 -3.97
CA MET A 135 -1.95 -7.78 -2.61
C MET A 135 -2.81 -7.05 -1.57
N LEU A 136 -3.33 -5.88 -1.90
CA LEU A 136 -4.16 -5.06 -1.00
C LEU A 136 -5.58 -5.64 -0.78
N SER A 137 -5.98 -6.66 -1.54
CA SER A 137 -7.24 -7.39 -1.30
C SER A 137 -7.13 -8.43 -0.17
N ILE A 138 -5.91 -8.63 0.36
CA ILE A 138 -5.61 -9.60 1.40
C ILE A 138 -5.79 -8.97 2.77
N TYR A 139 -6.64 -9.56 3.58
CA TYR A 139 -6.76 -9.18 4.99
C TYR A 139 -5.70 -9.88 5.84
N LYS A 140 -5.47 -11.18 5.61
CA LYS A 140 -4.56 -11.98 6.41
C LYS A 140 -4.04 -13.19 5.64
N ILE A 141 -2.78 -13.55 5.89
CA ILE A 141 -2.22 -14.84 5.45
C ILE A 141 -1.94 -15.70 6.68
N GLN A 142 -2.38 -16.94 6.64
CA GLN A 142 -2.10 -17.95 7.66
C GLN A 142 -1.30 -19.07 7.02
N THR A 143 -0.02 -19.18 7.38
CA THR A 143 0.87 -20.24 6.90
C THR A 143 0.80 -21.46 7.82
N ASP A 144 0.98 -22.65 7.24
CA ASP A 144 0.88 -23.91 8.01
C ASP A 144 2.11 -24.15 8.91
N PHE A 145 3.25 -23.55 8.56
CA PHE A 145 4.52 -23.74 9.27
C PHE A 145 4.85 -22.53 10.16
N SER A 146 5.12 -22.81 11.45
CA SER A 146 5.48 -21.81 12.44
C SER A 146 6.94 -21.33 12.33
N ILE A 147 7.28 -20.28 13.07
CA ILE A 147 8.66 -19.76 13.19
C ILE A 147 9.64 -20.85 13.68
N LEU A 148 9.17 -21.78 14.52
CA LEU A 148 9.97 -22.90 15.03
C LEU A 148 10.41 -23.88 13.93
N HIS A 149 9.53 -24.15 12.97
CA HIS A 149 9.88 -24.98 11.81
C HIS A 149 11.06 -24.38 11.03
N TYR A 150 11.07 -23.06 10.88
CA TYR A 150 12.12 -22.35 10.17
C TYR A 150 13.44 -22.25 10.94
N ALA A 151 13.37 -22.12 12.26
CA ALA A 151 14.55 -22.18 13.12
C ALA A 151 15.25 -23.54 12.98
N ALA A 152 14.47 -24.63 12.96
CA ALA A 152 14.99 -25.98 12.74
C ALA A 152 15.62 -26.16 11.34
N GLU A 153 14.96 -25.68 10.28
CA GLU A 153 15.51 -25.74 8.91
C GLU A 153 16.82 -24.95 8.75
N ARG A 154 16.94 -23.80 9.41
CA ARG A 154 18.18 -22.99 9.42
C ARG A 154 19.24 -23.48 10.40
N GLY A 155 19.05 -24.64 11.03
CA GLY A 155 19.99 -25.24 11.97
C GLY A 155 20.10 -24.51 13.32
N PHE A 156 19.17 -23.62 13.65
CA PHE A 156 19.07 -23.03 14.98
C PHE A 156 18.40 -24.03 15.94
N TRP A 157 19.23 -24.84 16.59
CA TRP A 157 18.81 -25.60 17.77
C TRP A 157 18.79 -24.62 18.95
N TYR A 158 17.61 -24.32 19.49
CA TYR A 158 17.53 -23.73 20.82
C TYR A 158 18.04 -24.80 21.80
N SER A 159 19.32 -24.73 22.15
CA SER A 159 19.82 -25.36 23.36
C SER A 159 19.26 -24.58 24.53
N PHE A 160 18.45 -25.25 25.35
CA PHE A 160 18.05 -24.77 26.67
C PHE A 160 19.29 -24.66 27.57
#